data_AF-A0A060S4T1-F1
#
_entry.id   AF-A0A060S4T1-F1
#
_cell.length_a   1.000
_cell.length_b   1.000
_cell.length_c   1.000
_cell.angle_alpha   90.00
_cell.angle_beta   90.00
_cell.angle_gamma   90.00
#
_symmetry.space_group_name_H-M   'P 1'
#
loop_
_entity.id
_entity.type
_entity.pdbx_description
1 polymer ?
#
loop_
_entity_poly.entity_id
_entity_poly.type
_entity_poly.pdbx_seq_one_letter_code
_entity_poly.pdbx_strand_id
1 'polypeptide(L)'
;MASSASTQAGSKRWTYFHSALQLAIQRSAHKWTYEDFAECFSLWCDEQPENAATIFNLVSSRLESSITENCEELFKKYNVKENLDNLHAVVTAARARKQAGYDGKDVWREDLQPRAAVRARTVPLLEKERDRLRAQLSQLTKENSELQSQMRLNVQAKEEADADAAKLLDMLDKVK
;
A
#
# COMPACT_ATOMS: atom_id res chain seq x y z
N MET A 1 24.98 -10.70 14.75
CA MET A 1 23.95 -10.99 13.73
C MET A 1 23.62 -9.69 13.03
N ALA A 2 24.32 -9.40 11.92
CA ALA A 2 24.14 -8.17 11.16
C ALA A 2 22.85 -8.25 10.35
N SER A 3 21.89 -7.38 10.66
CA SER A 3 20.75 -7.11 9.77
C SER A 3 21.30 -6.31 8.60
N SER A 4 21.57 -6.99 7.49
CA SER A 4 21.81 -6.36 6.20
C SER A 4 20.53 -5.65 5.78
N ALA A 5 20.46 -4.35 6.06
CA ALA A 5 19.49 -3.46 5.45
C ALA A 5 19.61 -3.63 3.94
N SER A 6 18.59 -4.24 3.33
CA SER A 6 18.47 -4.35 1.89
C SER A 6 18.41 -2.95 1.32
N THR A 7 19.52 -2.46 0.76
CA THR A 7 19.53 -1.29 -0.11
C THR A 7 18.50 -1.56 -1.19
N GLN A 8 17.36 -0.89 -1.09
CA GLN A 8 16.10 -1.28 -1.70
C GLN A 8 16.21 -1.19 -3.24
N ALA A 9 16.63 -2.30 -3.85
CA ALA A 9 16.61 -2.48 -5.30
C ALA A 9 15.16 -2.26 -5.74
N GLY A 10 14.93 -1.19 -6.50
CA GLY A 10 13.60 -0.85 -6.99
C GLY A 10 13.04 -1.96 -7.89
N SER A 11 11.77 -1.85 -8.27
CA SER A 11 11.16 -2.79 -9.21
C SER A 11 11.94 -2.83 -10.53
N LYS A 12 11.79 -3.94 -11.29
CA LYS A 12 12.36 -4.05 -12.64
C LYS A 12 11.96 -2.86 -13.51
N ARG A 13 10.72 -2.37 -13.36
CA ARG A 13 10.20 -1.21 -14.09
C ARG A 13 10.95 0.08 -13.73
N TRP A 14 11.20 0.32 -12.45
CA TRP A 14 12.02 1.45 -12.00
C TRP A 14 13.42 1.38 -12.61
N THR A 15 14.08 0.21 -12.54
CA THR A 15 15.44 0.05 -13.07
C THR A 15 15.53 0.34 -14.56
N TYR A 16 14.56 -0.16 -15.36
CA TYR A 16 14.52 0.14 -16.80
C TYR A 16 14.23 1.60 -17.10
N PHE A 17 13.32 2.23 -16.34
CA PHE A 17 13.00 3.63 -16.51
C PHE A 17 14.21 4.53 -16.19
N HIS A 18 14.84 4.28 -15.04
CA HIS A 18 16.00 5.04 -14.57
C HIS A 18 17.20 4.86 -15.50
N SER A 19 17.51 3.63 -15.92
CA SER A 19 18.62 3.37 -16.84
C SER A 19 18.42 3.96 -18.23
N ALA A 20 17.19 3.90 -18.78
CA ALA A 20 16.89 4.50 -20.07
C ALA A 20 16.98 6.03 -20.02
N LEU A 21 16.55 6.65 -18.91
CA LEU A 21 16.68 8.09 -18.73
C LEU A 21 18.14 8.50 -18.59
N GLN A 22 18.92 7.80 -17.77
CA GLN A 22 20.34 8.10 -17.60
C GLN A 22 21.11 7.99 -18.92
N LEU A 23 20.79 6.97 -19.74
CA LEU A 23 21.34 6.85 -21.09
C LEU A 23 20.95 8.02 -21.98
N ALA A 24 19.71 8.51 -21.89
CA ALA A 24 19.25 9.67 -22.65
C ALA A 24 19.96 10.96 -22.22
N ILE A 25 20.20 11.14 -20.91
CA ILE A 25 20.95 12.28 -20.37
C ILE A 25 22.38 12.25 -20.91
N GLN A 26 23.07 11.10 -20.79
CA GLN A 26 24.44 10.93 -21.31
C GLN A 26 24.53 11.23 -22.80
N ARG A 27 23.61 10.67 -23.60
CA ARG A 27 23.59 10.92 -25.05
C ARG A 27 23.31 12.37 -25.41
N SER A 28 22.52 13.07 -24.60
CA SER A 28 22.19 14.47 -24.85
C SER A 28 23.33 15.40 -24.44
N ALA A 29 23.98 15.13 -23.31
CA ALA A 29 25.12 15.90 -22.81
C ALA A 29 26.36 15.76 -23.70
N HIS A 30 26.54 14.61 -24.35
CA HIS A 30 27.67 14.31 -25.25
C HIS A 30 27.32 14.31 -26.74
N LYS A 31 26.17 14.85 -27.14
CA LYS A 31 25.76 14.90 -28.56
C LYS A 31 26.66 15.80 -29.41
N TRP A 32 27.20 16.84 -28.79
CA TRP A 32 28.09 17.82 -29.38
C TRP A 32 29.52 17.40 -29.06
N THR A 33 30.36 17.43 -30.07
CA THR A 33 31.77 17.04 -30.00
C THR A 33 32.65 18.26 -29.76
N TYR A 34 33.91 18.02 -29.43
CA TYR A 34 34.89 19.11 -29.36
C TYR A 34 35.10 19.78 -30.74
N GLU A 35 34.90 19.04 -31.84
CA GLU A 35 34.96 19.58 -33.20
C GLU A 35 33.83 20.60 -33.43
N ASP A 36 32.59 20.25 -33.06
CA ASP A 36 31.45 21.18 -33.13
C ASP A 36 31.69 22.45 -32.29
N PHE A 37 32.34 22.29 -31.15
CA PHE A 37 32.72 23.40 -30.29
C PHE A 37 33.81 24.29 -30.91
N ALA A 38 34.84 23.67 -31.49
CA ALA A 38 35.95 24.37 -32.14
C ALA A 38 35.51 25.08 -33.43
N GLU A 39 34.54 24.54 -34.18
CA GLU A 39 33.95 25.23 -35.32
C GLU A 39 33.26 26.55 -34.92
N CYS A 40 32.60 26.56 -33.75
CA CYS A 40 31.91 27.74 -33.23
C CYS A 40 32.85 28.75 -32.56
N PHE A 41 34.00 28.30 -32.05
CA PHE A 41 34.96 29.11 -31.28
C PHE A 41 36.40 28.97 -31.77
N SER A 42 36.60 28.96 -33.09
CA SER A 42 37.89 28.66 -33.74
C SER A 42 39.06 29.52 -33.26
N LEU A 43 38.88 30.85 -33.24
CA LEU A 43 39.89 31.81 -32.75
C LEU A 43 40.38 31.48 -31.34
N TRP A 44 39.48 31.10 -30.44
CA TRP A 44 39.83 30.82 -29.05
C TRP A 44 40.46 29.44 -28.88
N CYS A 45 39.97 28.44 -29.61
CA CYS A 45 40.54 27.10 -29.65
C CYS A 45 41.98 27.10 -30.22
N ASP A 46 42.27 27.97 -31.19
CA ASP A 46 43.60 28.13 -31.78
C ASP A 46 44.56 28.86 -30.83
N GLU A 47 44.08 29.86 -30.10
CA GLU A 47 44.90 30.62 -29.13
C GLU A 47 45.21 29.82 -27.85
N GLN A 48 44.26 29.03 -27.34
CA GLN A 48 44.41 28.28 -26.08
C GLN A 48 43.73 26.89 -26.13
N PRO A 49 44.34 25.91 -26.84
CA PRO A 49 43.73 24.59 -27.05
C PRO A 49 43.51 23.81 -25.75
N GLU A 50 44.46 23.86 -24.81
CA GLU A 50 44.37 23.16 -23.52
C GLU A 50 43.22 23.69 -22.64
N ASN A 51 43.02 25.00 -22.61
CA ASN A 51 41.95 25.63 -21.84
C ASN A 51 40.59 25.38 -22.49
N ALA A 52 40.49 25.48 -23.81
CA ALA A 52 39.24 25.21 -24.54
C ALA A 52 38.76 23.77 -24.34
N ALA A 53 39.67 22.78 -24.41
CA ALA A 53 39.34 21.38 -24.15
C ALA A 53 38.91 21.14 -22.69
N THR A 54 39.57 21.79 -21.74
CA THR A 54 39.21 21.72 -20.31
C THR A 54 37.80 22.28 -20.06
N ILE A 55 37.48 23.44 -20.65
CA ILE A 55 36.17 24.07 -20.51
C ILE A 55 35.07 23.25 -21.17
N PHE A 56 35.32 22.68 -22.36
CA PHE A 56 34.36 21.80 -23.03
C PHE A 56 33.98 20.60 -22.15
N ASN A 57 34.97 19.93 -21.57
CA ASN A 57 34.74 18.81 -20.65
C ASN A 57 34.00 19.25 -19.38
N LEU A 58 34.36 20.42 -18.83
CA LEU A 58 33.69 20.97 -17.66
C LEU A 58 32.21 21.28 -17.92
N VAL A 59 31.88 21.90 -19.07
CA VAL A 59 30.49 22.22 -19.44
C VAL A 59 29.69 20.94 -19.66
N SER A 60 30.26 19.97 -20.38
CA SER A 60 29.61 18.68 -20.64
C SER A 60 29.30 17.93 -19.34
N SER A 61 30.29 17.83 -18.43
CA SER A 61 30.11 17.20 -17.12
C SER A 61 29.11 17.95 -16.26
N ARG A 62 29.17 19.28 -16.20
CA ARG A 62 28.24 20.09 -15.41
C ARG A 62 26.81 19.99 -15.92
N LEU A 63 26.61 19.92 -17.24
CA LEU A 63 25.30 19.73 -17.84
C LEU A 63 24.71 18.37 -17.46
N GLU A 64 25.50 17.29 -17.57
CA GLU A 64 25.07 15.96 -17.15
C GLU A 64 24.70 15.91 -15.66
N SER A 65 25.57 16.44 -14.78
CA SER A 65 25.31 16.48 -13.34
C SER A 65 24.07 17.29 -13.00
N SER A 66 23.92 18.48 -13.58
CA SER A 66 22.77 19.36 -13.31
C SER A 66 21.45 18.74 -13.76
N ILE A 67 21.40 18.13 -14.94
CA ILE A 67 20.19 17.44 -15.41
C ILE A 67 19.87 16.26 -14.48
N THR A 68 20.89 15.47 -14.11
CA THR A 68 20.72 14.31 -13.23
C THR A 68 20.18 14.72 -11.86
N GLU A 69 20.76 15.75 -11.23
CA GLU A 69 20.33 16.28 -9.94
C GLU A 69 18.88 16.78 -9.99
N ASN A 70 18.54 17.57 -11.01
CA ASN A 70 17.16 18.05 -11.21
C ASN A 70 16.17 16.89 -11.38
N CYS A 71 16.54 15.85 -12.13
CA CYS A 71 15.71 14.66 -12.29
C CYS A 71 15.52 13.92 -10.95
N GLU A 72 16.57 13.75 -10.16
CA GLU A 72 16.50 13.11 -8.85
C GLU A 72 15.63 13.92 -7.86
N GLU A 73 15.68 15.25 -7.92
CA GLU A 73 14.76 16.11 -7.15
C GLU A 73 13.30 15.92 -7.56
N LEU A 74 13.01 15.86 -8.86
CA LEU A 74 11.67 15.58 -9.37
C LEU A 74 11.20 14.18 -8.95
N PHE A 75 12.08 13.19 -8.97
CA PHE A 75 11.76 11.84 -8.53
C PHE A 75 11.36 11.78 -7.06
N LYS A 76 12.06 12.52 -6.21
CA LYS A 76 11.69 12.66 -4.79
C LYS A 76 10.37 13.41 -4.64
N LYS A 77 10.19 14.54 -5.33
CA LYS A 77 8.99 15.39 -5.24
C LYS A 77 7.71 14.65 -5.62
N TYR A 78 7.75 13.85 -6.68
CA TYR A 78 6.59 13.11 -7.18
C TYR A 78 6.56 11.65 -6.73
N ASN A 79 7.48 11.25 -5.85
CA ASN A 79 7.61 9.89 -5.33
C ASN A 79 7.60 8.84 -6.46
N VAL A 80 8.33 9.11 -7.54
CA VAL A 80 8.23 8.38 -8.81
C VAL A 80 8.64 6.91 -8.63
N LYS A 81 9.66 6.66 -7.82
CA LYS A 81 10.14 5.31 -7.53
C LYS A 81 9.03 4.44 -6.91
N GLU A 82 8.41 4.91 -5.83
CA GLU A 82 7.34 4.17 -5.16
C GLU A 82 6.13 3.98 -6.08
N ASN A 83 5.75 5.01 -6.83
CA ASN A 83 4.64 4.93 -7.77
C ASN A 83 4.89 3.91 -8.89
N LEU A 84 6.10 3.85 -9.44
CA LEU A 84 6.47 2.85 -10.45
C LEU A 84 6.57 1.44 -9.87
N ASP A 85 7.01 1.30 -8.63
CA ASP A 85 7.06 0.03 -7.91
C ASP A 85 5.64 -0.50 -7.62
N ASN A 86 4.75 0.37 -7.14
CA ASN A 86 3.32 0.06 -6.95
C ASN A 86 2.66 -0.36 -8.28
N LEU A 87 2.93 0.37 -9.36
CA LEU A 87 2.44 0.01 -10.69
C LEU A 87 2.98 -1.35 -11.15
N HIS A 88 4.26 -1.64 -10.89
CA HIS A 88 4.84 -2.94 -11.22
C HIS A 88 4.16 -4.08 -10.46
N ALA A 89 3.89 -3.89 -9.16
CA ALA A 89 3.18 -4.86 -8.34
C ALA A 89 1.76 -5.12 -8.86
N VAL A 90 0.99 -4.06 -9.14
CA VAL A 90 -0.38 -4.16 -9.68
C VAL A 90 -0.41 -4.91 -11.01
N VAL A 91 0.48 -4.55 -11.94
CA VAL A 91 0.54 -5.22 -13.26
C VAL A 91 0.94 -6.69 -13.13
N THR A 92 1.86 -7.01 -12.22
CA THR A 92 2.31 -8.40 -11.99
C THR A 92 1.17 -9.24 -11.41
N ALA A 93 0.46 -8.71 -10.42
CA ALA A 93 -0.72 -9.35 -9.85
C ALA A 93 -1.82 -9.54 -10.89
N ALA A 94 -2.09 -8.53 -11.71
CA ALA A 94 -3.10 -8.61 -12.78
C ALA A 94 -2.73 -9.66 -13.84
N ARG A 95 -1.45 -9.76 -14.24
CA ARG A 95 -0.96 -10.79 -15.17
C ARG A 95 -1.14 -12.20 -14.58
N ALA A 96 -0.82 -12.39 -13.30
CA ALA A 96 -1.02 -13.67 -12.61
C ALA A 96 -2.51 -14.06 -12.58
N ARG A 97 -3.41 -13.12 -12.25
CA ARG A 97 -4.87 -13.34 -12.29
C ARG A 97 -5.36 -13.71 -13.69
N LYS A 98 -4.86 -13.03 -14.73
CA LYS A 98 -5.20 -13.33 -16.13
C LYS A 98 -4.74 -14.73 -16.52
N GLN A 99 -3.53 -15.14 -16.14
CA GLN A 99 -3.02 -16.49 -16.39
C GLN A 99 -3.83 -17.57 -15.67
N ALA A 100 -4.35 -17.26 -14.48
CA ALA A 100 -5.25 -18.14 -13.73
C ALA A 100 -6.69 -18.18 -14.29
N GLY A 101 -7.02 -17.43 -15.35
CA GLY A 101 -8.35 -17.41 -15.95
C GLY A 101 -9.41 -16.66 -15.13
N TYR A 102 -9.01 -15.73 -14.26
CA TYR A 102 -9.93 -15.00 -13.38
C TYR A 102 -10.73 -13.93 -14.16
N ASP A 103 -12.05 -14.10 -14.27
CA ASP A 103 -13.02 -13.10 -14.78
C ASP A 103 -13.92 -12.61 -13.64
N GLY A 104 -13.30 -11.94 -12.66
CA GLY A 104 -14.00 -11.35 -11.52
C GLY A 104 -14.77 -10.08 -11.88
N LYS A 105 -15.73 -9.70 -11.02
CA LYS A 105 -16.50 -8.44 -11.12
C LYS A 105 -15.68 -7.19 -10.77
N ASP A 106 -14.46 -7.37 -10.29
CA ASP A 106 -13.46 -6.35 -9.96
C ASP A 106 -12.56 -5.97 -11.15
N VAL A 107 -12.71 -6.63 -12.29
CA VAL A 107 -11.97 -6.31 -13.52
C VAL A 107 -12.52 -5.02 -14.14
N TRP A 108 -11.64 -4.05 -14.38
CA TRP A 108 -11.99 -2.81 -15.05
C TRP A 108 -12.48 -3.07 -16.49
N ARG A 109 -13.56 -2.39 -16.89
CA ARG A 109 -14.15 -2.43 -18.24
C ARG A 109 -14.36 -0.99 -18.71
N GLU A 110 -14.27 -0.76 -20.01
CA GLU A 110 -14.42 0.58 -20.60
C GLU A 110 -15.83 1.15 -20.34
N ASP A 111 -16.86 0.30 -20.38
CA ASP A 111 -18.26 0.65 -20.06
C ASP A 111 -18.60 0.56 -18.55
N LEU A 112 -17.60 0.64 -17.66
CA LEU A 112 -17.83 0.49 -16.23
C LEU A 112 -18.59 1.71 -15.66
N GLN A 113 -19.88 1.50 -15.40
CA GLN A 113 -20.73 2.50 -14.76
C GLN A 113 -20.13 2.94 -13.42
N PRO A 114 -20.09 4.26 -13.09
CA PRO A 114 -19.51 4.74 -11.83
C PRO A 114 -20.09 4.07 -10.58
N ARG A 115 -21.40 3.76 -10.59
CA ARG A 115 -22.06 3.01 -9.50
C ARG A 115 -21.48 1.61 -9.31
N ALA A 116 -21.08 0.94 -10.38
CA ALA A 116 -20.46 -0.39 -10.31
C ALA A 116 -19.05 -0.29 -9.70
N ALA A 117 -18.26 0.72 -10.09
CA ALA A 117 -16.94 0.97 -9.50
C ALA A 117 -17.01 1.25 -7.99
N VAL A 118 -17.97 2.08 -7.56
CA VAL A 118 -18.21 2.34 -6.13
C VAL A 118 -18.61 1.06 -5.40
N ARG A 119 -19.56 0.28 -5.94
CA ARG A 119 -19.99 -0.98 -5.33
C ARG A 119 -18.87 -2.00 -5.19
N ALA A 120 -17.99 -2.12 -6.18
CA ALA A 120 -16.85 -3.04 -6.12
C ALA A 120 -15.94 -2.77 -4.91
N ARG A 121 -15.81 -1.51 -4.50
CA ARG A 121 -15.06 -1.11 -3.30
C ARG A 121 -15.88 -1.20 -2.01
N THR A 122 -17.15 -0.78 -2.05
CA THR A 122 -17.97 -0.65 -0.85
C THR A 122 -18.51 -2.00 -0.35
N VAL A 123 -18.89 -2.91 -1.26
CA VAL A 123 -19.49 -4.20 -0.89
C VAL A 123 -18.57 -5.05 0.00
N PRO A 124 -17.28 -5.26 -0.34
CA PRO A 124 -16.40 -6.05 0.52
C PRO A 124 -16.23 -5.47 1.93
N LEU A 125 -16.29 -4.14 2.08
CA LEU A 125 -16.20 -3.48 3.37
C LEU A 125 -17.49 -3.69 4.19
N LEU A 126 -18.65 -3.54 3.55
CA LEU A 126 -19.95 -3.82 4.18
C LEU A 126 -20.10 -5.30 4.57
N GLU A 127 -19.56 -6.22 3.77
CA GLU A 127 -19.56 -7.65 4.10
C GLU A 127 -18.72 -7.94 5.36
N LYS A 128 -17.54 -7.32 5.48
CA LYS A 128 -16.71 -7.43 6.70
C LYS A 128 -17.42 -6.91 7.94
N GLU A 129 -18.07 -5.74 7.86
CA GLU A 129 -18.82 -5.19 8.98
C GLU A 129 -20.05 -6.02 9.32
N ARG A 130 -20.77 -6.52 8.31
CA ARG A 130 -21.89 -7.46 8.52
C ARG A 130 -21.43 -8.70 9.29
N ASP A 131 -20.31 -9.30 8.89
CA ASP A 131 -19.81 -10.52 9.50
C ASP A 131 -19.33 -10.27 10.94
N ARG A 132 -18.70 -9.12 11.20
CA ARG A 132 -18.38 -8.64 12.55
C ARG A 132 -19.63 -8.50 13.42
N LEU A 133 -20.67 -7.82 12.93
CA LEU A 133 -21.90 -7.60 13.68
C LEU A 133 -22.64 -8.92 13.96
N ARG A 134 -22.66 -9.85 13.00
CA ARG A 134 -23.22 -11.19 13.20
C ARG A 134 -22.47 -11.97 14.27
N ALA A 135 -21.14 -11.89 14.28
CA ALA A 135 -20.32 -12.53 15.32
C ALA A 135 -20.69 -11.97 16.70
N GLN A 136 -20.74 -10.64 16.84
CA GLN A 136 -21.14 -9.98 18.10
C GLN A 136 -22.55 -10.37 18.54
N LEU A 137 -23.51 -10.39 17.62
CA LEU A 137 -24.89 -10.76 17.93
C LEU A 137 -24.97 -12.23 18.40
N SER A 138 -24.24 -13.13 17.75
CA SER A 138 -24.20 -14.54 18.14
C SER A 138 -23.58 -14.74 19.53
N GLN A 139 -22.55 -13.95 19.87
CA GLN A 139 -21.94 -13.96 21.19
C GLN A 139 -22.94 -13.47 22.26
N LEU A 140 -23.55 -12.31 22.05
CA LEU A 140 -24.55 -11.76 22.98
C LEU A 140 -25.77 -12.67 23.15
N THR A 141 -26.18 -13.35 22.08
CA THR A 141 -27.31 -14.30 22.16
C THR A 141 -26.96 -15.51 23.02
N LYS A 142 -25.72 -16.02 22.91
CA LYS A 142 -25.23 -17.10 23.78
C LYS A 142 -25.17 -16.66 25.23
N GLU A 143 -24.53 -15.53 25.50
CA GLU A 143 -24.42 -14.96 26.85
C GLU A 143 -25.81 -14.73 27.47
N ASN A 144 -26.77 -14.17 26.73
CA ASN A 144 -28.14 -14.02 27.21
C ASN A 144 -28.82 -15.36 27.49
N SER A 145 -28.62 -16.37 26.65
CA SER A 145 -29.20 -17.70 26.87
C SER A 145 -28.64 -18.38 28.13
N GLU A 146 -27.35 -18.22 28.38
CA GLU A 146 -26.68 -18.73 29.58
C GLU A 146 -27.18 -18.00 30.83
N LEU A 147 -27.23 -16.67 30.80
CA LEU A 147 -27.76 -15.85 31.89
C LEU A 147 -29.23 -16.16 32.19
N GLN A 148 -30.06 -16.35 31.17
CA GLN A 148 -31.46 -16.76 31.36
C GLN A 148 -31.57 -18.14 32.02
N SER A 149 -30.72 -19.09 31.63
CA SER A 149 -30.67 -20.41 32.26
C SER A 149 -30.28 -20.32 33.73
N GLN A 150 -29.22 -19.56 34.03
CA GLN A 150 -28.78 -19.31 35.41
C GLN A 150 -29.87 -18.61 36.25
N MET A 151 -30.55 -17.61 35.68
CA MET A 151 -31.64 -16.92 36.36
C MET A 151 -32.78 -17.86 36.71
N ARG A 152 -33.17 -18.76 35.79
CA ARG A 152 -34.23 -19.76 36.06
C ARG A 152 -33.83 -20.72 37.18
N LEU A 153 -32.59 -21.19 37.20
CA LEU A 153 -32.07 -22.05 38.27
C LEU A 153 -32.09 -21.33 39.62
N ASN A 154 -31.67 -20.06 39.65
CA ASN A 154 -31.69 -19.25 40.87
C ASN A 154 -33.11 -18.99 41.38
N VAL A 155 -34.07 -18.75 40.49
CA VAL A 155 -35.48 -18.57 40.86
C VAL A 155 -36.05 -19.86 41.46
N GLN A 156 -35.80 -21.02 40.82
CA GLN A 156 -36.24 -22.32 41.35
C GLN A 156 -35.64 -22.62 42.72
N ALA A 157 -34.33 -22.42 42.89
CA ALA A 157 -33.65 -22.63 44.17
C ALA A 157 -34.21 -21.71 45.28
N LYS A 158 -34.58 -20.47 44.93
CA LYS A 158 -35.22 -19.54 45.86
C LYS A 158 -36.63 -20.00 46.24
N GLU A 159 -37.44 -20.40 45.27
CA GLU A 159 -38.80 -20.90 45.52
C GLU A 159 -38.79 -22.14 46.44
N GLU A 160 -37.84 -23.06 46.24
CA GLU A 160 -37.63 -24.22 47.12
C GLU A 160 -37.23 -23.81 48.53
N ALA A 161 -36.27 -22.89 48.68
CA ALA A 161 -35.84 -22.38 49.97
C ALA A 161 -36.96 -21.63 50.72
N ASP A 162 -37.74 -20.81 50.02
CA ASP A 162 -38.89 -20.09 50.58
C ASP A 162 -39.98 -21.09 51.03
N ALA A 163 -40.22 -22.17 50.26
CA ALA A 163 -41.17 -23.22 50.63
C ALA A 163 -40.72 -24.01 51.87
N ASP A 164 -39.43 -24.32 51.99
CA ASP A 164 -38.90 -25.01 53.16
C ASP A 164 -38.89 -24.11 54.41
N ALA A 165 -38.59 -22.82 54.26
CA ALA A 165 -38.71 -21.84 55.33
C ALA A 165 -40.16 -21.71 55.83
N ALA A 166 -41.14 -21.68 54.91
CA ALA A 166 -42.56 -21.67 55.26
C ALA A 166 -42.98 -22.92 56.06
N LYS A 167 -42.54 -24.11 55.65
CA LYS A 167 -42.79 -25.37 56.40
C LYS A 167 -42.20 -25.31 57.81
N LEU A 168 -40.99 -24.78 57.97
CA LEU A 168 -40.35 -24.66 59.28
C LEU A 168 -41.09 -23.68 60.20
N LEU A 169 -41.59 -22.55 59.67
CA LEU A 169 -42.40 -21.61 60.42
C LEU A 169 -43.73 -22.24 60.86
N ASP A 170 -44.40 -22.98 59.97
CA ASP A 170 -45.62 -23.73 60.29
C ASP A 170 -45.39 -24.78 61.40
N MET A 171 -44.21 -25.41 61.45
CA MET A 171 -43.85 -26.31 62.55
C MET A 171 -43.64 -25.57 63.86
N LEU A 172 -43.00 -24.40 63.84
CA LEU A 172 -42.77 -23.56 65.01
C LEU A 172 -44.08 -23.04 65.61
N ASP A 173 -45.03 -22.63 64.78
CA ASP A 173 -46.35 -22.15 65.23
C ASP A 173 -47.19 -23.27 65.87
N LYS A 174 -46.97 -24.53 65.52
CA LYS A 174 -47.63 -25.69 66.15
C LYS A 174 -47.05 -26.10 67.51
N VAL A 175 -45.89 -25.56 67.88
CA VAL A 175 -45.17 -25.89 69.14
C VAL A 175 -45.43 -24.83 70.23
N LYS A 176 -46.17 -23.76 69.93
CA LYS A 176 -46.73 -22.82 70.90
C LYS A 176 -48.17 -23.17 71.27
#